data_AF-A0A660NPV3-F1
#
_entry.id   AF-A0A660NPV3-F1
#
_cell.length_a   1.000
_cell.length_b   1.000
_cell.length_c   1.000
_cell.angle_alpha   90.00
_cell.angle_beta   90.00
_cell.angle_gamma   90.00
#
_symmetry.space_group_name_H-M   'P 1'
#
loop_
_entity.id
_entity.type
_entity.pdbx_description
1 polymer ?
#
loop_
_entity_poly.entity_id
_entity_poly.type
_entity_poly.pdbx_seq_one_letter_code
_entity_poly.pdbx_strand_id
1 'polypeptide(L)'
;MTMLDQVPCNQDPSETSAVDGPAYPRSKNEVSDAKIQFSLDPSTYKENPDFKWPPNGAIFLSRPCNAFLYQPAKPGTYVLNVASYAFSRTRPVNLNKGFNNIALTPQLTVTASGASLSANMPASAQRDRNPYPDNVQATLKPENEDATLKADSAFAFKLSDKVAFTNVLKQWRSGQSTVQLMLLPGQSNQAKLCWNIDMQIVKRLQCQVWQVPANWKRGQELKEVDQYIVDDRSVYPNESGVRYFRTAVQQQP
;
A
#
# COMPACT_ATOMS: atom_id res chain seq x y z
N MET A 1 12.61 -8.16 6.43
CA MET A 1 11.56 -9.05 6.95
C MET A 1 10.44 -8.28 7.63
N THR A 2 10.72 -7.55 8.70
CA THR A 2 9.68 -6.97 9.55
C THR A 2 8.76 -5.96 8.84
N MET A 3 9.30 -5.21 7.87
CA MET A 3 8.48 -4.34 7.01
C MET A 3 7.56 -5.10 6.03
N LEU A 4 7.81 -6.39 5.79
CA LEU A 4 6.99 -7.25 4.92
C LEU A 4 5.95 -8.07 5.71
N ASP A 5 6.13 -8.23 7.02
CA ASP A 5 5.23 -9.02 7.86
C ASP A 5 4.43 -8.22 8.89
N GLN A 6 4.64 -6.91 8.92
CA GLN A 6 3.79 -5.95 9.64
C GLN A 6 2.74 -5.31 8.72
N VAL A 7 1.59 -5.02 9.32
CA VAL A 7 0.51 -4.26 8.71
C VAL A 7 0.57 -2.85 9.28
N PRO A 8 0.79 -1.82 8.46
CA PRO A 8 0.58 -0.44 8.88
C PRO A 8 -0.85 -0.24 9.40
N CYS A 9 -0.97 0.53 10.47
CA CYS A 9 -2.24 0.84 11.10
C CYS A 9 -3.09 1.80 10.26
N ASN A 10 -2.51 2.93 9.83
CA ASN A 10 -3.29 3.99 9.18
C ASN A 10 -3.53 3.63 7.72
N GLN A 11 -4.74 3.30 7.31
CA GLN A 11 -5.01 2.83 5.94
C GLN A 11 -5.71 3.85 5.05
N ASP A 12 -6.09 5.00 5.62
CA ASP A 12 -6.93 6.01 4.98
C ASP A 12 -6.09 7.29 4.72
N PRO A 13 -5.34 7.37 3.61
CA PRO A 13 -4.58 8.56 3.28
C PRO A 13 -5.49 9.71 2.83
N SER A 14 -5.04 10.95 3.05
CA SER A 14 -5.66 12.15 2.48
C SER A 14 -4.93 12.57 1.20
N GLU A 15 -5.64 13.14 0.22
CA GLU A 15 -4.99 13.79 -0.94
C GLU A 15 -4.16 14.99 -0.47
N THR A 16 -2.99 15.18 -1.05
CA THR A 16 -2.00 16.21 -0.68
C THR A 16 -1.49 16.94 -1.92
N SER A 17 -1.02 18.17 -1.75
CA SER A 17 -0.50 19.00 -2.85
C SER A 17 0.86 18.56 -3.40
N ALA A 18 1.63 17.82 -2.59
CA ALA A 18 2.91 17.19 -2.92
C ALA A 18 3.11 16.01 -1.97
N VAL A 19 4.12 15.16 -2.19
CA VAL A 19 4.43 14.03 -1.28
C VAL A 19 4.49 14.48 0.19
N ASP A 20 5.23 15.55 0.50
CA ASP A 20 5.33 16.14 1.84
C ASP A 20 4.48 17.42 1.99
N GLY A 21 3.52 17.64 1.08
CA GLY A 21 2.67 18.83 1.06
C GLY A 21 1.48 18.75 2.02
N PRO A 22 0.80 19.87 2.30
CA PRO A 22 -0.43 19.89 3.08
C PRO A 22 -1.54 19.06 2.43
N ALA A 23 -2.42 18.51 3.27
CA ALA A 23 -3.65 17.85 2.86
C ALA A 23 -4.62 18.84 2.19
N TYR A 24 -5.30 18.39 1.14
CA TYR A 24 -6.43 19.12 0.60
C TYR A 24 -7.63 19.00 1.54
N PRO A 25 -8.45 20.07 1.66
CA PRO A 25 -9.76 19.94 2.29
C PRO A 25 -10.57 18.88 1.54
N ARG A 26 -11.10 17.88 2.25
CA ARG A 26 -11.83 16.76 1.64
C ARG A 26 -13.01 17.20 0.77
N SER A 27 -13.64 18.34 1.09
CA SER A 27 -14.71 18.97 0.30
C SER A 27 -14.27 19.45 -1.09
N LYS A 28 -12.96 19.58 -1.32
CA LYS A 28 -12.35 20.00 -2.60
C LYS A 28 -11.72 18.84 -3.37
N ASN A 29 -11.77 17.61 -2.85
CA ASN A 29 -11.22 16.46 -3.56
C ASN A 29 -11.99 16.23 -4.87
N GLU A 30 -11.24 16.13 -5.95
CA GLU A 30 -11.75 15.75 -7.28
C GLU A 30 -11.59 14.25 -7.54
N VAL A 31 -10.65 13.63 -6.83
CA VAL A 31 -10.30 12.21 -6.92
C VAL A 31 -10.98 11.43 -5.81
N SER A 32 -11.32 10.17 -6.08
CA SER A 32 -11.85 9.24 -5.06
C SER A 32 -10.94 9.20 -3.83
N ASP A 33 -11.56 9.17 -2.65
CA ASP A 33 -10.83 8.80 -1.44
C ASP A 33 -10.15 7.44 -1.68
N ALA A 34 -8.90 7.31 -1.24
CA ALA A 34 -8.12 6.10 -1.44
C ALA A 34 -8.00 5.33 -0.13
N LYS A 35 -7.80 4.03 -0.24
CA LYS A 35 -7.39 3.16 0.86
C LYS A 35 -6.12 2.42 0.49
N ILE A 36 -5.19 2.33 1.43
CA ILE A 36 -3.94 1.57 1.30
C ILE A 36 -4.07 0.32 2.16
N GLN A 37 -3.80 -0.84 1.59
CA GLN A 37 -3.87 -2.10 2.31
C GLN A 37 -2.58 -2.88 2.14
N PHE A 38 -2.06 -3.31 3.28
CA PHE A 38 -1.01 -4.30 3.36
C PHE A 38 -1.46 -5.38 4.34
N SER A 39 -1.33 -6.64 3.97
CA SER A 39 -1.68 -7.74 4.86
C SER A 39 -0.95 -9.02 4.47
N LEU A 40 -0.74 -9.90 5.45
CA LEU A 40 -0.37 -11.28 5.22
C LEU A 40 -1.56 -12.20 5.47
N ASP A 41 -1.66 -13.24 4.65
CA ASP A 41 -2.55 -14.38 4.87
C ASP A 41 -1.72 -15.67 4.92
N PRO A 42 -1.69 -16.42 6.05
CA PRO A 42 -2.38 -16.14 7.30
C PRO A 42 -1.84 -14.89 8.02
N SER A 43 -2.71 -14.23 8.79
CA SER A 43 -2.37 -12.99 9.51
C SER A 43 -1.29 -13.21 10.59
N THR A 44 -0.38 -12.24 10.69
CA THR A 44 0.62 -12.09 11.76
C THR A 44 0.08 -11.36 12.99
N TYR A 45 -1.16 -10.92 12.97
CA TYR A 45 -1.77 -10.15 14.05
C TYR A 45 -2.80 -10.98 14.81
N LYS A 46 -2.80 -10.84 16.14
CA LYS A 46 -3.83 -11.38 17.03
C LYS A 46 -4.65 -10.25 17.62
N GLU A 47 -5.92 -10.52 17.91
CA GLU A 47 -6.76 -9.56 18.63
C GLU A 47 -6.14 -9.24 20.00
N ASN A 48 -6.16 -7.96 20.36
CA ASN A 48 -5.75 -7.51 21.67
C ASN A 48 -6.90 -7.75 22.67
N PRO A 49 -6.74 -8.66 23.65
CA PRO A 49 -7.80 -8.97 24.62
C PRO A 49 -8.14 -7.77 25.52
N ASP A 50 -7.22 -6.82 25.68
CA ASP A 50 -7.41 -5.63 26.50
C ASP A 50 -8.10 -4.49 25.73
N PHE A 51 -8.24 -4.63 24.41
CA PHE A 51 -8.91 -3.63 23.60
C PHE A 51 -10.42 -3.71 23.82
N LYS A 52 -10.97 -2.65 24.40
CA LYS A 52 -12.42 -2.52 24.60
C LYS A 52 -13.05 -1.95 23.34
N TRP A 53 -13.68 -2.81 22.56
CA TRP A 53 -14.53 -2.37 21.46
C TRP A 53 -15.65 -1.45 22.00
N PRO A 54 -15.89 -0.29 21.38
CA PRO A 54 -16.98 0.59 21.75
C PRO A 54 -18.33 -0.14 21.65
N PRO A 55 -19.26 0.15 22.56
CA PRO A 55 -20.60 -0.43 22.52
C PRO A 55 -21.29 -0.10 21.18
N ASN A 56 -22.08 -1.04 20.67
CA ASN A 56 -22.89 -0.96 19.43
C ASN A 56 -22.14 -1.09 18.09
N GLY A 57 -20.93 -1.65 18.07
CA GLY A 57 -20.27 -1.99 16.79
C GLY A 57 -20.00 -0.76 15.93
N ALA A 58 -19.72 0.39 16.55
CA ALA A 58 -19.36 1.62 15.86
C ALA A 58 -18.35 1.28 14.75
N ILE A 59 -18.72 1.58 13.51
CA ILE A 59 -17.92 1.21 12.34
C ILE A 59 -16.64 2.03 12.41
N PHE A 60 -15.56 1.38 12.83
CA PHE A 60 -14.26 2.02 12.81
C PHE A 60 -13.87 2.30 11.38
N LEU A 61 -13.52 3.57 11.13
CA LEU A 61 -13.11 3.98 9.81
C LEU A 61 -11.76 3.32 9.46
N SER A 62 -10.84 3.31 10.41
CA SER A 62 -9.54 2.63 10.34
C SER A 62 -9.48 1.49 11.35
N ARG A 63 -8.65 0.46 11.11
CA ARG A 63 -8.38 -0.53 12.17
C ARG A 63 -7.72 0.21 13.34
N PRO A 64 -8.24 0.15 14.58
CA PRO A 64 -7.57 0.77 15.71
C PRO A 64 -6.20 0.11 15.88
N CYS A 65 -5.13 0.92 15.92
CA CYS A 65 -3.76 0.39 15.94
C CYS A 65 -3.50 -0.57 17.10
N ASN A 66 -4.20 -0.35 18.22
CA ASN A 66 -4.08 -1.14 19.44
C ASN A 66 -5.12 -2.27 19.55
N ALA A 67 -6.01 -2.44 18.59
CA ALA A 67 -6.96 -3.56 18.59
C ALA A 67 -6.31 -4.89 18.20
N PHE A 68 -5.14 -4.84 17.58
CA PHE A 68 -4.43 -6.03 17.13
C PHE A 68 -2.95 -5.94 17.50
N LEU A 69 -2.41 -7.02 18.07
CA LEU A 69 -1.03 -7.14 18.49
C LEU A 69 -0.23 -7.88 17.42
N TYR A 70 0.85 -7.25 16.95
CA TYR A 70 1.78 -7.86 16.01
C TYR A 70 2.46 -9.08 16.62
N GLN A 71 2.61 -10.13 15.82
CA GLN A 71 3.46 -11.29 16.08
C GLN A 71 4.33 -11.55 14.85
N PRO A 72 5.63 -11.83 15.00
CA PRO A 72 6.50 -12.07 13.85
C PRO A 72 6.06 -13.28 13.04
N ALA A 73 6.17 -13.22 11.72
CA ALA A 73 5.84 -14.36 10.86
C ALA A 73 6.71 -15.58 11.24
N LYS A 74 6.04 -16.72 11.43
CA LYS A 74 6.69 -18.01 11.70
C LYS A 74 7.14 -18.65 10.39
N PRO A 75 8.04 -19.65 10.42
CA PRO A 75 8.33 -20.44 9.24
C PRO A 75 7.05 -20.99 8.60
N GLY A 76 6.90 -20.80 7.28
CA GLY A 76 5.67 -21.10 6.57
C GLY A 76 5.53 -20.31 5.29
N THR A 77 4.39 -20.47 4.64
CA THR A 77 4.04 -19.78 3.40
C THR A 77 2.88 -18.83 3.67
N TYR A 78 2.98 -17.63 3.11
CA TYR A 78 2.01 -16.56 3.22
C TYR A 78 1.72 -15.96 1.85
N VAL A 79 0.55 -15.36 1.70
CA VAL A 79 0.24 -14.43 0.62
C VAL A 79 0.39 -13.02 1.16
N LEU A 80 1.31 -12.24 0.58
CA LEU A 80 1.44 -10.83 0.88
C LEU A 80 0.51 -10.06 -0.05
N ASN A 81 -0.46 -9.36 0.51
CA ASN A 81 -1.33 -8.45 -0.22
C ASN A 81 -0.78 -7.03 -0.14
N VAL A 82 -0.49 -6.42 -1.27
CA VAL A 82 -0.13 -5.00 -1.42
C VAL A 82 -1.16 -4.38 -2.34
N ALA A 83 -2.05 -3.57 -1.78
CA ALA A 83 -3.17 -3.02 -2.52
C ALA A 83 -3.40 -1.55 -2.24
N SER A 84 -3.98 -0.87 -3.22
CA SER A 84 -4.64 0.41 -3.02
C SER A 84 -5.86 0.50 -3.92
N TYR A 85 -6.94 1.04 -3.38
CA TYR A 85 -8.23 1.07 -4.08
C TYR A 85 -9.05 2.31 -3.70
N ALA A 86 -9.97 2.67 -4.58
CA ALA A 86 -10.94 3.71 -4.31
C ALA A 86 -11.90 3.28 -3.20
N PHE A 87 -12.16 4.17 -2.25
CA PHE A 87 -12.99 3.90 -1.09
C PHE A 87 -13.94 5.07 -0.81
N SER A 88 -15.12 5.05 -1.43
CA SER A 88 -16.12 6.10 -1.20
C SER A 88 -16.93 5.84 0.08
N ARG A 89 -16.67 6.62 1.14
CA ARG A 89 -17.54 6.66 2.35
C ARG A 89 -18.74 7.59 2.18
N THR A 90 -18.59 8.61 1.34
CA THR A 90 -19.52 9.72 1.12
C THR A 90 -19.19 10.31 -0.24
N ARG A 91 -20.15 10.50 -1.15
CA ARG A 91 -19.89 11.10 -2.47
C ARG A 91 -19.39 12.54 -2.28
N PRO A 92 -18.12 12.88 -2.61
CA PRO A 92 -17.72 14.28 -2.74
C PRO A 92 -18.58 14.93 -3.82
N VAL A 93 -18.92 16.22 -3.64
CA VAL A 93 -19.76 16.96 -4.60
C VAL A 93 -19.09 17.08 -5.98
N ASN A 94 -17.75 16.97 -6.03
CA ASN A 94 -16.93 17.20 -7.22
C ASN A 94 -16.13 15.97 -7.69
N LEU A 95 -16.55 14.76 -7.33
CA LEU A 95 -15.86 13.53 -7.71
C LEU A 95 -15.98 13.30 -9.23
N ASN A 96 -14.97 13.71 -9.99
CA ASN A 96 -14.93 13.56 -11.46
C ASN A 96 -13.68 12.82 -11.96
N LYS A 97 -12.74 12.49 -11.07
CA LYS A 97 -11.52 11.74 -11.38
C LYS A 97 -11.46 10.46 -10.56
N GLY A 98 -11.03 9.38 -11.19
CA GLY A 98 -10.95 8.08 -10.53
C GLY A 98 -9.62 7.77 -9.87
N PHE A 99 -9.65 6.79 -8.98
CA PHE A 99 -8.46 6.19 -8.39
C PHE A 99 -8.47 4.68 -8.65
N ASN A 100 -7.78 4.25 -9.71
CA ASN A 100 -7.82 2.86 -10.14
C ASN A 100 -7.28 1.92 -9.05
N ASN A 101 -7.95 0.78 -8.91
CA ASN A 101 -7.61 -0.24 -7.93
C ASN A 101 -6.39 -1.03 -8.41
N ILE A 102 -5.54 -1.41 -7.47
CA ILE A 102 -4.42 -2.33 -7.70
C ILE A 102 -4.30 -3.28 -6.52
N ALA A 103 -4.03 -4.55 -6.82
CA ALA A 103 -3.64 -5.56 -5.85
C ALA A 103 -2.48 -6.38 -6.41
N LEU A 104 -1.41 -6.51 -5.63
CA LEU A 104 -0.28 -7.39 -5.87
C LEU A 104 -0.29 -8.47 -4.80
N THR A 105 -0.14 -9.73 -5.19
CA THR A 105 -0.22 -10.88 -4.26
C THR A 105 0.99 -11.82 -4.34
N PRO A 106 2.23 -11.32 -4.15
CA PRO A 106 3.40 -12.21 -4.13
C PRO A 106 3.33 -13.20 -2.96
N GLN A 107 3.81 -14.43 -3.20
CA GLN A 107 3.93 -15.43 -2.15
C GLN A 107 5.21 -15.14 -1.34
N LEU A 108 5.06 -15.06 -0.01
CA LEU A 108 6.15 -14.91 0.94
C LEU A 108 6.39 -16.25 1.63
N THR A 109 7.58 -16.83 1.46
CA THR A 109 8.02 -18.02 2.20
C THR A 109 8.99 -17.60 3.28
N VAL A 110 8.73 -18.00 4.52
CA VAL A 110 9.56 -17.72 5.70
C VAL A 110 10.17 -19.03 6.17
N THR A 111 11.46 -19.00 6.50
CA THR A 111 12.17 -20.12 7.11
C THR A 111 12.74 -19.70 8.47
N ALA A 112 13.41 -20.61 9.16
CA ALA A 112 14.07 -20.29 10.42
C ALA A 112 15.16 -19.21 10.26
N SER A 113 15.83 -19.15 9.10
CA SER A 113 17.02 -18.32 8.86
C SER A 113 16.88 -17.32 7.72
N GLY A 114 15.87 -17.46 6.84
CA GLY A 114 15.62 -16.55 5.73
C GLY A 114 14.14 -16.30 5.44
N ALA A 115 13.89 -15.51 4.40
CA ALA A 115 12.60 -15.42 3.75
C ALA A 115 12.79 -15.15 2.25
N SER A 116 11.75 -15.40 1.46
CA SER A 116 11.77 -15.14 0.03
C SER A 116 10.41 -14.71 -0.52
N LEU A 117 10.41 -13.75 -1.44
CA LEU A 117 9.26 -13.43 -2.29
C LEU A 117 9.34 -14.22 -3.60
N SER A 118 8.23 -14.79 -4.04
CA SER A 118 8.14 -15.63 -5.23
C SER A 118 8.58 -14.94 -6.52
N ALA A 119 9.12 -15.72 -7.45
CA ALA A 119 9.48 -15.26 -8.78
C ALA A 119 8.25 -14.90 -9.64
N ASN A 120 7.10 -15.48 -9.33
CA ASN A 120 5.82 -15.17 -9.97
C ASN A 120 4.95 -14.39 -8.98
N MET A 121 4.35 -13.30 -9.45
CA MET A 121 3.50 -12.43 -8.66
C MET A 121 2.22 -12.13 -9.44
N PRO A 122 1.06 -12.65 -9.01
CA PRO A 122 -0.21 -12.20 -9.54
C PRO A 122 -0.42 -10.71 -9.21
N ALA A 123 -0.99 -10.00 -10.17
CA ALA A 123 -1.39 -8.61 -10.07
C ALA A 123 -2.75 -8.42 -10.74
N SER A 124 -3.61 -7.62 -10.12
CA SER A 124 -4.91 -7.25 -10.65
C SER A 124 -5.09 -5.74 -10.52
N ALA A 125 -5.25 -5.07 -11.65
CA ALA A 125 -5.61 -3.67 -11.72
C ALA A 125 -7.03 -3.54 -12.26
N GLN A 126 -7.81 -2.61 -11.71
CA GLN A 126 -9.19 -2.38 -12.14
C GLN A 126 -9.49 -0.89 -12.16
N ARG A 127 -10.16 -0.43 -13.21
CA ARG A 127 -10.64 0.95 -13.27
C ARG A 127 -11.58 1.21 -12.09
N ASP A 128 -11.44 2.38 -11.47
CA ASP A 128 -12.34 2.84 -10.41
C ASP A 128 -13.79 2.83 -10.88
N ARG A 129 -14.67 2.22 -10.09
CA ARG A 129 -16.11 2.07 -10.36
C ARG A 129 -17.00 2.82 -9.36
N ASN A 130 -16.43 3.76 -8.60
CA ASN A 130 -17.23 4.64 -7.76
C ASN A 130 -18.35 5.32 -8.58
N PRO A 131 -19.50 5.63 -7.96
CA PRO A 131 -20.61 6.27 -8.66
C PRO A 131 -20.27 7.74 -8.93
N TYR A 132 -19.81 8.03 -10.16
CA TYR A 132 -19.55 9.40 -10.62
C TYR A 132 -20.84 10.09 -11.09
N PRO A 133 -20.83 11.43 -11.26
CA PRO A 133 -21.86 12.13 -12.02
C PRO A 133 -22.06 11.51 -13.41
N ASP A 134 -23.29 11.50 -13.92
CA ASP A 134 -23.69 10.77 -15.14
C ASP A 134 -22.82 11.10 -16.36
N ASN A 135 -22.42 12.37 -16.52
CA ASN A 135 -21.57 12.82 -17.61
C ASN A 135 -20.16 12.20 -17.56
N VAL A 136 -19.63 11.96 -16.37
CA VAL A 136 -18.35 11.27 -16.18
C VAL A 136 -18.57 9.77 -16.36
N GLN A 137 -19.60 9.21 -15.71
CA GLN A 137 -19.91 7.78 -15.77
C GLN A 137 -20.11 7.28 -17.21
N ALA A 138 -20.75 8.08 -18.08
CA ALA A 138 -20.97 7.75 -19.49
C ALA A 138 -19.66 7.62 -20.31
N THR A 139 -18.56 8.21 -19.84
CA THR A 139 -17.25 8.15 -20.52
C THR A 139 -16.37 6.99 -20.04
N LEU A 140 -16.69 6.41 -18.88
CA LEU A 140 -15.89 5.36 -18.26
C LEU A 140 -16.26 3.98 -18.84
N LYS A 141 -15.29 3.31 -19.46
CA LYS A 141 -15.41 1.91 -19.85
C LYS A 141 -14.76 1.02 -18.79
N PRO A 142 -15.42 -0.07 -18.32
CA PRO A 142 -14.76 -1.02 -17.44
C PRO A 142 -13.47 -1.54 -18.08
N GLU A 143 -12.37 -1.40 -17.36
CA GLU A 143 -11.07 -1.89 -17.75
C GLU A 143 -10.48 -2.66 -16.57
N ASN A 144 -10.04 -3.87 -16.84
CA ASN A 144 -9.34 -4.71 -15.88
C ASN A 144 -8.07 -5.21 -16.55
N GLU A 145 -7.00 -5.31 -15.79
CA GLU A 145 -5.74 -5.91 -16.20
C GLU A 145 -5.33 -6.91 -15.14
N ASP A 146 -5.48 -8.19 -15.46
CA ASP A 146 -4.95 -9.28 -14.65
C ASP A 146 -3.67 -9.80 -15.31
N ALA A 147 -2.60 -9.87 -14.53
CA ALA A 147 -1.30 -10.31 -15.01
C ALA A 147 -0.61 -11.22 -13.99
N THR A 148 0.24 -12.13 -14.48
CA THR A 148 1.24 -12.80 -13.63
C THR A 148 2.60 -12.24 -14.00
N LEU A 149 3.11 -11.32 -13.17
CA LEU A 149 4.42 -10.71 -13.33
C LEU A 149 5.51 -11.71 -12.92
N LYS A 150 6.58 -11.78 -13.72
CA LYS A 150 7.68 -12.74 -13.53
C LYS A 150 9.01 -12.05 -13.31
N ALA A 151 9.84 -12.64 -12.45
CA ALA A 151 11.23 -12.30 -12.26
C ALA A 151 12.11 -13.52 -12.54
N ASP A 152 13.41 -13.31 -12.81
CA ASP A 152 14.34 -14.40 -13.14
C ASP A 152 14.52 -15.42 -12.01
N SER A 153 14.22 -15.01 -10.77
CA SER A 153 14.35 -15.83 -9.57
C SER A 153 13.51 -15.28 -8.43
N ALA A 154 13.31 -16.07 -7.37
CA ALA A 154 12.75 -15.56 -6.12
C ALA A 154 13.69 -14.50 -5.51
N PHE A 155 13.15 -13.49 -4.83
CA PHE A 155 13.96 -12.57 -4.03
C PHE A 155 14.13 -13.17 -2.63
N ALA A 156 15.25 -13.84 -2.41
CA ALA A 156 15.58 -14.48 -1.13
C ALA A 156 16.60 -13.65 -0.34
N PHE A 157 16.42 -13.58 0.97
CA PHE A 157 17.32 -12.92 1.90
C PHE A 157 17.38 -13.68 3.23
N LYS A 158 18.53 -13.62 3.90
CA LYS A 158 18.67 -14.13 5.27
C LYS A 158 18.17 -13.07 6.26
N LEU A 159 17.72 -13.54 7.41
CA LEU A 159 17.17 -12.68 8.46
C LEU A 159 18.25 -11.87 9.18
N SER A 160 19.51 -12.27 9.01
CA SER A 160 20.71 -11.56 9.44
C SER A 160 21.30 -10.63 8.38
N ASP A 161 20.75 -10.60 7.16
CA ASP A 161 21.32 -9.82 6.08
C ASP A 161 21.17 -8.32 6.36
N LYS A 162 22.23 -7.58 6.08
CA LYS A 162 22.16 -6.12 5.93
C LYS A 162 21.70 -5.83 4.51
N VAL A 163 20.50 -5.28 4.38
CA VAL A 163 19.98 -4.84 3.09
C VAL A 163 20.37 -3.38 2.91
N ALA A 164 21.19 -3.10 1.90
CA ALA A 164 21.55 -1.73 1.56
C ALA A 164 20.32 -0.97 1.04
N PHE A 165 20.27 0.33 1.30
CA PHE A 165 19.34 1.20 0.60
C PHE A 165 19.75 1.25 -0.88
N THR A 166 18.98 0.59 -1.72
CA THR A 166 19.15 0.60 -3.18
C THR A 166 17.87 1.08 -3.81
N ASN A 167 17.97 1.66 -5.01
CA ASN A 167 16.79 2.11 -5.74
C ASN A 167 15.86 0.93 -6.08
N VAL A 168 16.37 -0.29 -6.31
CA VAL A 168 15.56 -1.48 -6.61
C VAL A 168 16.17 -2.71 -5.95
N LEU A 169 15.38 -3.45 -5.18
CA LEU A 169 15.73 -4.75 -4.60
C LEU A 169 15.36 -5.91 -5.53
N LYS A 170 14.19 -5.81 -6.17
CA LYS A 170 13.68 -6.83 -7.09
C LYS A 170 12.72 -6.21 -8.09
N GLN A 171 12.65 -6.78 -9.28
CA GLN A 171 11.72 -6.39 -10.32
C GLN A 171 11.04 -7.61 -10.93
N TRP A 172 9.73 -7.49 -11.17
CA TRP A 172 8.91 -8.42 -11.92
C TRP A 172 8.35 -7.73 -13.18
N ARG A 173 8.10 -8.49 -14.25
CA ARG A 173 7.60 -7.97 -15.53
C ARG A 173 6.58 -8.90 -16.17
N SER A 174 5.66 -8.35 -16.95
CA SER A 174 4.75 -9.08 -17.84
C SER A 174 4.43 -8.20 -19.05
N GLY A 175 5.00 -8.53 -20.21
CA GLY A 175 4.94 -7.63 -21.37
C GLY A 175 5.59 -6.28 -21.06
N GLN A 176 4.82 -5.19 -21.22
CA GLN A 176 5.27 -3.84 -20.87
C GLN A 176 5.08 -3.49 -19.39
N SER A 177 4.25 -4.24 -18.66
CA SER A 177 3.96 -3.98 -17.26
C SER A 177 5.13 -4.40 -16.37
N THR A 178 5.51 -3.57 -15.40
CA THR A 178 6.59 -3.82 -14.46
C THR A 178 6.22 -3.45 -13.03
N VAL A 179 6.75 -4.21 -12.06
CA VAL A 179 6.65 -3.86 -10.65
C VAL A 179 8.02 -4.02 -10.01
N GLN A 180 8.44 -3.02 -9.22
CA GLN A 180 9.70 -3.02 -8.50
C GLN A 180 9.48 -2.91 -7.00
N LEU A 181 10.16 -3.76 -6.23
CA LEU A 181 10.32 -3.62 -4.80
C LEU A 181 11.56 -2.78 -4.53
N MET A 182 11.44 -1.75 -3.70
CA MET A 182 12.51 -0.80 -3.40
C MET A 182 12.64 -0.63 -1.88
N LEU A 183 13.87 -0.39 -1.42
CA LEU A 183 14.14 -0.02 -0.03
C LEU A 183 14.91 1.29 -0.03
N LEU A 184 14.25 2.37 0.39
CA LEU A 184 14.77 3.73 0.32
C LEU A 184 15.01 4.30 1.72
N PRO A 185 15.97 5.22 1.88
CA PRO A 185 16.16 5.90 3.15
C PRO A 185 14.99 6.86 3.42
N GLY A 186 14.63 7.02 4.69
CA GLY A 186 13.74 8.08 5.15
C GLY A 186 14.48 9.23 5.81
N GLN A 187 13.78 9.94 6.69
CA GLN A 187 14.43 10.87 7.62
C GLN A 187 15.27 10.08 8.66
N SER A 188 15.73 10.74 9.71
CA SER A 188 16.57 10.16 10.76
C SER A 188 16.03 8.82 11.28
N ASN A 189 16.81 7.76 11.09
CA ASN A 189 16.50 6.37 11.48
C ASN A 189 15.20 5.81 10.87
N GLN A 190 14.79 6.27 9.69
CA GLN A 190 13.63 5.74 8.96
C GLN A 190 14.05 4.93 7.74
N ALA A 191 13.22 3.95 7.40
CA ALA A 191 13.31 3.18 6.17
C ALA A 191 11.96 3.18 5.46
N LYS A 192 11.98 3.24 4.12
CA LYS A 192 10.80 3.18 3.27
C LYS A 192 10.80 1.90 2.46
N LEU A 193 9.75 1.09 2.61
CA LEU A 193 9.50 -0.04 1.72
C LEU A 193 8.51 0.41 0.65
N CYS A 194 8.94 0.42 -0.60
CA CYS A 194 8.16 0.96 -1.71
C CYS A 194 7.91 -0.07 -2.80
N TRP A 195 6.71 -0.03 -3.36
CA TRP A 195 6.28 -0.77 -4.54
C TRP A 195 6.06 0.23 -5.66
N ASN A 196 6.93 0.21 -6.66
CA ASN A 196 6.80 1.01 -7.86
C ASN A 196 6.10 0.17 -8.94
N ILE A 197 4.92 0.60 -9.33
CA ILE A 197 3.96 -0.15 -10.15
C ILE A 197 3.80 0.60 -11.47
N ASP A 198 4.06 -0.08 -12.58
CA ASP A 198 3.84 0.42 -13.93
C ASP A 198 3.03 -0.64 -14.69
N MET A 199 1.72 -0.46 -14.70
CA MET A 199 0.73 -1.30 -15.38
C MET A 199 -0.07 -0.43 -16.36
N GLN A 200 -0.79 -1.05 -17.30
CA GLN A 200 -1.47 -0.33 -18.39
C GLN A 200 -2.45 0.71 -17.86
N ILE A 201 -3.16 0.38 -16.78
CA ILE A 201 -4.19 1.26 -16.19
C ILE A 201 -3.82 1.77 -14.79
N VAL A 202 -2.65 1.44 -14.26
CA VAL A 202 -2.15 1.94 -12.95
C VAL A 202 -0.65 2.20 -13.03
N LYS A 203 -0.26 3.46 -12.85
CA LYS A 203 1.14 3.85 -12.61
C LYS A 203 1.25 4.51 -11.24
N ARG A 204 1.91 3.84 -10.31
CA ARG A 204 1.84 4.20 -8.89
C ARG A 204 3.07 3.80 -8.10
N LEU A 205 3.59 4.73 -7.30
CA LEU A 205 4.53 4.40 -6.22
C LEU A 205 3.75 4.34 -4.90
N GLN A 206 3.78 3.19 -4.21
CA GLN A 206 3.14 2.99 -2.91
C GLN A 206 4.20 2.64 -1.86
N CYS A 207 4.34 3.48 -0.83
CA CYS A 207 5.40 3.37 0.17
C CYS A 207 4.86 3.29 1.59
N GLN A 208 5.47 2.43 2.40
CA GLN A 208 5.35 2.43 3.85
C GLN A 208 6.62 2.99 4.48
N VAL A 209 6.48 3.88 5.45
CA VAL A 209 7.59 4.52 6.17
C VAL A 209 7.59 4.05 7.61
N TRP A 210 8.72 3.48 8.01
CA TRP A 210 8.91 2.88 9.31
C TRP A 210 10.02 3.59 10.06
N GLN A 211 9.79 3.90 11.33
CA GLN A 211 10.85 4.27 12.26
C GLN A 211 11.55 3.00 12.73
N VAL A 212 12.87 2.97 12.59
CA VAL A 212 13.72 1.86 13.06
C VAL A 212 14.44 2.30 14.33
N PRO A 213 14.07 1.77 15.51
CA PRO A 213 14.77 2.08 16.76
C PRO A 213 16.24 1.62 16.71
N ALA A 214 17.15 2.37 17.34
CA ALA A 214 18.59 2.07 17.34
C ALA A 214 18.92 0.66 17.87
N ASN A 215 18.13 0.16 18.83
CA ASN A 215 18.33 -1.14 19.47
C ASN A 215 17.30 -2.19 19.00
N TRP A 216 16.69 -1.97 17.84
CA TRP A 216 15.68 -2.86 17.29
C TRP A 216 16.24 -4.27 17.09
N LYS A 217 15.49 -5.26 17.53
CA LYS A 217 15.78 -6.68 17.32
C LYS A 217 14.66 -7.31 16.53
N ARG A 218 15.00 -8.30 15.71
CA ARG A 218 14.01 -9.08 14.99
C ARG A 218 12.96 -9.61 15.96
N GLY A 219 11.70 -9.42 15.56
CA GLY A 219 10.53 -9.83 16.29
C GLY A 219 9.91 -8.72 17.14
N GLN A 220 10.59 -7.58 17.26
CA GLN A 220 10.00 -6.36 17.78
C GLN A 220 9.26 -5.62 16.67
N GLU A 221 8.17 -4.96 17.05
CA GLU A 221 7.40 -4.13 16.16
C GLU A 221 8.20 -2.88 15.75
N LEU A 222 8.24 -2.58 14.45
CA LEU A 222 8.64 -1.28 13.92
C LEU A 222 7.48 -0.30 14.08
N LYS A 223 7.77 0.94 14.48
CA LYS A 223 6.75 1.98 14.56
C LYS A 223 6.45 2.50 13.16
N GLU A 224 5.21 2.35 12.70
CA GLU A 224 4.74 3.03 11.49
C GLU A 224 4.80 4.55 11.73
N VAL A 225 5.36 5.27 10.78
CA VAL A 225 5.37 6.73 10.78
C VAL A 225 4.41 7.26 9.73
N ASP A 226 4.34 6.59 8.58
CA ASP A 226 3.66 7.12 7.41
C ASP A 226 3.38 6.05 6.37
N GLN A 227 2.44 6.37 5.48
CA GLN A 227 2.27 5.72 4.20
C GLN A 227 1.89 6.78 3.17
N TYR A 228 2.42 6.63 1.96
CA TYR A 228 2.08 7.53 0.88
C TYR A 228 1.98 6.84 -0.48
N ILE A 229 1.21 7.48 -1.35
CA ILE A 229 1.03 7.12 -2.75
C ILE A 229 1.40 8.30 -3.63
N VAL A 230 2.11 8.01 -4.71
CA VAL A 230 2.31 8.89 -5.86
C VAL A 230 1.63 8.24 -7.04
N ASP A 231 0.50 8.79 -7.48
CA ASP A 231 -0.35 8.25 -8.55
C ASP A 231 -0.13 9.07 -9.82
N ASP A 232 0.51 8.46 -10.83
CA ASP A 232 0.73 9.08 -12.13
C ASP A 232 -0.57 9.03 -12.93
N ARG A 233 -1.00 10.21 -13.38
CA ARG A 233 -2.30 10.41 -14.02
C ARG A 233 -2.29 10.11 -15.52
N SER A 234 -1.14 9.83 -16.12
CA SER A 234 -0.99 9.55 -17.57
C SER A 234 -1.73 8.31 -18.06
N VAL A 235 -2.07 7.38 -17.16
CA VAL A 235 -2.88 6.19 -17.50
C VAL A 235 -4.39 6.44 -17.48
N TYR A 236 -4.82 7.61 -17.00
CA TYR A 236 -6.23 7.99 -16.96
C TYR A 236 -6.58 8.79 -18.22
N PRO A 237 -7.75 8.54 -18.85
CA PRO A 237 -8.16 9.26 -20.05
C PRO A 237 -8.22 10.77 -19.83
N ASN A 238 -7.56 11.54 -20.71
CA ASN A 238 -7.53 13.01 -20.67
C ASN A 238 -6.92 13.63 -19.40
N GLU A 239 -6.14 12.86 -18.64
CA GLU A 239 -5.43 13.37 -17.47
C GLU A 239 -3.91 13.37 -17.71
N SER A 240 -3.21 14.20 -16.93
CA SER A 240 -1.75 14.26 -16.89
C SER A 240 -1.28 14.74 -15.51
N GLY A 241 0.02 14.62 -15.25
CA GLY A 241 0.59 15.00 -13.97
C GLY A 241 0.48 13.89 -12.92
N VAL A 242 0.52 14.27 -11.65
CA VAL A 242 0.66 13.36 -10.52
C VAL A 242 -0.27 13.78 -9.39
N ARG A 243 -0.84 12.80 -8.67
CA ARG A 243 -1.59 13.00 -7.44
C ARG A 243 -0.88 12.34 -6.26
N TYR A 244 -1.00 12.93 -5.08
CA TYR A 244 -0.29 12.49 -3.89
C TYR A 244 -1.27 12.18 -2.77
N PHE A 245 -1.08 11.07 -2.07
CA PHE A 245 -1.92 10.68 -0.94
C PHE A 245 -1.04 10.28 0.23
N ARG A 246 -1.39 10.68 1.46
CA ARG A 246 -0.55 10.43 2.65
C ARG A 246 -1.35 10.23 3.93
N THR A 247 -0.85 9.38 4.84
CA THR A 247 -1.53 9.07 6.10
C THR A 247 -1.07 9.94 7.27
N ALA A 248 0.18 10.42 7.29
CA ALA A 248 0.70 11.24 8.40
C ALA A 248 0.44 12.75 8.28
N VAL A 249 -0.62 13.16 7.60
CA VAL A 249 -1.03 14.57 7.50
C VAL A 249 -2.21 14.84 8.44
N GLN A 250 -2.13 15.92 9.21
CA GLN A 250 -3.30 16.41 9.95
C GLN A 250 -4.37 16.81 8.93
N GLN A 251 -5.57 16.25 9.07
CA GLN A 251 -6.73 16.72 8.33
C GLN A 251 -6.98 18.17 8.76
N GLN A 252 -7.03 19.10 7.80
CA GLN A 252 -7.50 20.45 8.09
C GLN A 252 -8.96 20.35 8.58
N PRO A 253 -9.33 21.04 9.67
CA PRO A 253 -10.68 20.99 10.24
C PRO A 253 -11.77 21.43 9.28
#